data_AF-A0A849MIY8-F1
#
_entry.id   AF-A0A849MIY8-F1
#
_cell.length_a   1.000
_cell.length_b   1.000
_cell.length_c   1.000
_cell.angle_alpha   90.00
_cell.angle_beta   90.00
_cell.angle_gamma   90.00
#
_symmetry.space_group_name_H-M   'P 1'
#
loop_
_entity.id
_entity.type
_entity.pdbx_description
1 polymer ?
#
loop_
_entity_poly.entity_id
_entity_poly.type
_entity_poly.pdbx_seq_one_letter_code
_entity_poly.pdbx_strand_id
1 'polypeptide(L)'
;MRKLDRETVLIRKAAGKRTNDQTIAANVDTLFIVMSCDQDFNVSRIERYMALALEAKINPVVVLTKIDLVDNADQFKKEVEALQNDLRVECVNAKDKSSLESLRTLSTEGHTIALVGSSGVGKSTLINSLTDAEQLTAEVSAEDGKGQHTTTSRSLHLLNDGGILIDTPGIRELQLSDCETGIEDAFEDVMKFMTQCKFNNCQHDTEKVCGIKAALESGELDQRRWKNYRKLQDEQKLRNTPKYEKGRSRK
;
A
#
# COMPACT_ATOMS: atom_id res chain seq x y z
N MET A 1 28.28 -0.62 17.61
CA MET A 1 27.82 -0.47 16.21
C MET A 1 26.95 0.79 16.13
N ARG A 2 27.30 1.78 15.30
CA ARG A 2 26.51 3.02 15.15
C ARG A 2 25.37 2.75 14.18
N LYS A 3 24.14 3.08 14.57
CA LYS A 3 22.97 3.04 13.68
C LYS A 3 22.99 4.31 12.82
N LEU A 4 22.88 4.14 11.50
CA LEU A 4 22.74 5.26 10.57
C LEU A 4 21.30 5.81 10.62
N ASP A 5 21.13 7.05 10.17
CA ASP A 5 19.82 7.66 10.01
C ASP A 5 19.02 6.90 8.93
N ARG A 6 17.70 6.86 9.09
CA ARG A 6 16.80 6.16 8.18
C ARG A 6 16.21 7.16 7.20
N GLU A 7 16.23 6.82 5.92
CA GLU A 7 15.66 7.68 4.87
C GLU A 7 14.14 7.54 4.80
N THR A 8 13.65 6.30 4.86
CA THR A 8 12.20 5.99 4.92
C THR A 8 11.91 5.04 6.07
N VAL A 9 10.68 5.07 6.60
CA VAL A 9 10.25 4.21 7.71
C VAL A 9 8.79 3.81 7.56
N LEU A 10 8.53 2.50 7.46
CA LEU A 10 7.19 1.95 7.61
C LEU A 10 6.93 1.64 9.08
N ILE A 11 5.89 2.25 9.64
CA ILE A 11 5.53 2.12 11.05
C ILE A 11 4.19 1.39 11.17
N ARG A 12 4.15 0.41 12.08
CA ARG A 12 2.90 -0.18 12.57
C ARG A 12 2.57 0.41 13.92
N LYS A 13 1.39 1.00 14.03
CA LYS A 13 0.82 1.29 15.35
C LYS A 13 0.18 0.03 15.92
N ALA A 14 0.55 -0.34 17.13
CA ALA A 14 -0.06 -1.47 17.84
C ALA A 14 -1.48 -1.09 18.28
N ALA A 15 -2.43 -2.02 18.17
CA ALA A 15 -3.77 -1.82 18.73
C ALA A 15 -3.72 -2.01 20.26
N GLY A 16 -3.99 -0.97 21.05
CA GLY A 16 -4.20 -1.09 22.51
C GLY A 16 -3.36 -0.14 23.38
N LYS A 17 -3.29 -0.43 24.69
CA LYS A 17 -2.67 0.42 25.73
C LYS A 17 -1.13 0.49 25.70
N ARG A 18 -0.46 -0.28 24.85
CA ARG A 18 1.01 -0.27 24.73
C ARG A 18 1.40 0.58 23.53
N THR A 19 1.80 1.81 23.83
CA THR A 19 2.06 2.95 22.93
C THR A 19 3.42 2.90 22.22
N ASN A 20 3.86 1.73 21.76
CA ASN A 20 5.12 1.66 21.03
C ASN A 20 4.85 1.36 19.56
N ASP A 21 4.98 2.41 18.77
CA ASP A 21 5.09 2.33 17.31
C ASP A 21 6.20 1.34 16.95
N GLN A 22 5.82 0.31 16.19
CA GLN A 22 6.74 -0.73 15.78
C GLN A 22 7.24 -0.39 14.37
N THR A 23 8.53 -0.08 14.23
CA THR A 23 9.15 -0.04 12.90
C THR A 23 9.02 -1.41 12.26
N ILE A 24 8.36 -1.48 11.10
CA ILE A 24 8.23 -2.69 10.30
C ILE A 24 9.42 -2.83 9.37
N ALA A 25 9.67 -1.79 8.57
CA ALA A 25 10.79 -1.69 7.63
C ALA A 25 11.34 -0.27 7.63
N ALA A 26 12.59 -0.11 7.19
CA ALA A 26 13.22 1.19 7.00
C ALA A 26 14.12 1.12 5.76
N ASN A 27 14.39 2.27 5.15
CA ASN A 27 15.17 2.40 3.91
C ASN A 27 14.59 1.53 2.78
N VAL A 28 13.27 1.57 2.65
CA VAL A 28 12.54 1.01 1.51
C VAL A 28 12.40 2.12 0.48
N ASP A 29 12.84 1.86 -0.75
CA ASP A 29 12.76 2.82 -1.85
C ASP A 29 11.41 2.69 -2.56
N THR A 30 10.96 1.45 -2.76
CA THR A 30 9.74 1.15 -3.52
C THR A 30 8.83 0.19 -2.76
N LEU A 31 7.54 0.53 -2.71
CA LEU A 31 6.50 -0.33 -2.17
C LEU A 31 5.71 -0.96 -3.32
N PHE A 32 5.86 -2.27 -3.49
CA PHE A 32 5.02 -3.04 -4.41
C PHE A 32 3.65 -3.28 -3.78
N ILE A 33 2.64 -2.63 -4.35
CA ILE A 33 1.24 -2.80 -4.00
C ILE A 33 0.67 -3.93 -4.85
N VAL A 34 0.66 -5.14 -4.30
CA VAL A 34 0.27 -6.34 -5.02
C VAL A 34 -1.24 -6.58 -4.93
N MET A 35 -1.89 -6.66 -6.08
CA MET A 35 -3.32 -6.94 -6.22
C MET A 35 -3.53 -7.98 -7.33
N SER A 36 -4.44 -8.94 -7.17
CA SER A 36 -4.77 -9.88 -8.24
C SER A 36 -5.85 -9.32 -9.17
N CYS A 37 -5.72 -9.61 -10.47
CA CYS A 37 -6.76 -9.41 -11.47
C CYS A 37 -7.82 -10.52 -11.36
N ASP A 38 -8.50 -10.61 -10.23
CA ASP A 38 -9.59 -11.56 -10.02
C ASP A 38 -10.73 -10.90 -9.22
N GLN A 39 -11.63 -11.69 -8.64
CA GLN A 39 -12.77 -11.18 -7.88
C GLN A 39 -12.37 -10.36 -6.63
N ASP A 40 -11.12 -10.48 -6.17
CA ASP A 40 -10.61 -9.73 -5.01
C ASP A 40 -9.99 -8.37 -5.38
N PHE A 41 -9.99 -8.01 -6.68
CA PHE A 41 -9.53 -6.71 -7.17
C PHE A 41 -10.27 -5.57 -6.47
N ASN A 42 -9.51 -4.65 -5.86
CA ASN A 42 -10.08 -3.60 -5.03
C ASN A 42 -9.26 -2.32 -5.08
N VAL A 43 -9.72 -1.38 -5.90
CA VAL A 43 -9.12 -0.05 -6.06
C VAL A 43 -9.00 0.71 -4.75
N SER A 44 -10.01 0.66 -3.89
CA SER A 44 -9.96 1.35 -2.60
C SER A 44 -8.93 0.79 -1.62
N ARG A 45 -8.52 -0.47 -1.80
CA ARG A 45 -7.40 -1.06 -1.07
C ARG A 45 -6.06 -0.58 -1.63
N ILE A 46 -5.95 -0.41 -2.95
CA ILE A 46 -4.76 0.20 -3.58
C ILE A 46 -4.58 1.63 -3.09
N GLU A 47 -5.63 2.47 -3.14
CA GLU A 47 -5.62 3.85 -2.65
C GLU A 47 -5.14 3.94 -1.18
N ARG A 48 -5.56 3.00 -0.31
CA ARG A 48 -5.07 2.92 1.08
C ARG A 48 -3.56 2.63 1.15
N TYR A 49 -3.06 1.69 0.36
CA TYR A 49 -1.65 1.35 0.36
C TYR A 49 -0.79 2.47 -0.26
N MET A 50 -1.31 3.16 -1.27
CA MET A 50 -0.68 4.37 -1.81
C MET A 50 -0.54 5.43 -0.73
N ALA A 51 -1.61 5.71 0.04
CA ALA A 51 -1.55 6.68 1.13
C ALA A 51 -0.48 6.33 2.17
N LEU A 52 -0.31 5.04 2.50
CA LEU A 52 0.75 4.59 3.41
C LEU A 52 2.16 4.77 2.82
N ALA A 53 2.33 4.48 1.52
CA ALA A 53 3.61 4.63 0.85
C ALA A 53 4.02 6.11 0.79
N LEU A 54 3.09 6.97 0.37
CA LEU A 54 3.32 8.41 0.20
C LEU A 54 3.61 9.10 1.53
N GLU A 55 2.88 8.77 2.60
CA GLU A 55 3.19 9.26 3.96
C GLU A 55 4.62 8.87 4.39
N ALA A 56 5.04 7.64 4.07
CA ALA A 56 6.38 7.15 4.39
C ALA A 56 7.46 7.63 3.40
N LYS A 57 7.09 8.44 2.39
CA LYS A 57 7.94 8.91 1.28
C LYS A 57 8.58 7.76 0.49
N ILE A 58 7.84 6.68 0.34
CA ILE A 58 8.21 5.49 -0.42
C ILE A 58 7.48 5.54 -1.76
N ASN A 59 8.18 5.24 -2.85
CA ASN A 59 7.58 5.22 -4.18
C ASN A 59 6.59 4.04 -4.33
N PRO A 60 5.29 4.27 -4.58
CA PRO A 60 4.34 3.18 -4.80
C PRO A 60 4.41 2.67 -6.24
N VAL A 61 4.46 1.34 -6.40
CA VAL A 61 4.29 0.67 -7.70
C VAL A 61 3.21 -0.37 -7.56
N VAL A 62 2.15 -0.30 -8.38
CA VAL A 62 1.06 -1.27 -8.33
C VAL A 62 1.41 -2.46 -9.22
N VAL A 63 1.41 -3.65 -8.64
CA VAL A 63 1.69 -4.90 -9.34
C VAL A 63 0.41 -5.72 -9.41
N LEU A 64 -0.17 -5.79 -10.59
CA LEU A 64 -1.37 -6.54 -10.90
C LEU A 64 -1.00 -7.97 -11.31
N THR A 65 -1.31 -8.93 -10.45
CA THR A 65 -0.93 -10.34 -10.63
C THR A 65 -2.06 -11.19 -11.19
N LYS A 66 -1.75 -12.45 -11.51
CA LYS A 66 -2.71 -13.46 -12.01
C LYS A 66 -3.38 -13.07 -13.32
N ILE A 67 -2.66 -12.35 -14.18
CA ILE A 67 -3.16 -11.97 -15.51
C ILE A 67 -3.47 -13.20 -16.39
N ASP A 68 -2.90 -14.37 -16.05
CA ASP A 68 -3.20 -15.67 -16.67
C ASP A 68 -4.64 -16.15 -16.41
N LEU A 69 -5.36 -15.55 -15.47
CA LEU A 69 -6.72 -15.94 -15.09
C LEU A 69 -7.81 -15.04 -15.69
N VAL A 70 -7.44 -14.05 -16.50
CA VAL A 70 -8.39 -13.09 -17.10
C VAL A 70 -8.12 -12.89 -18.58
N ASP A 71 -9.19 -12.65 -19.33
CA ASP A 71 -9.08 -12.40 -20.77
C ASP A 71 -8.49 -11.01 -21.08
N ASN A 72 -8.69 -10.03 -20.20
CA ASN A 72 -8.30 -8.65 -20.42
C ASN A 72 -7.72 -8.01 -19.14
N ALA A 73 -6.41 -8.11 -18.93
CA ALA A 73 -5.72 -7.47 -17.82
C ALA A 73 -5.65 -5.94 -17.96
N ASP A 74 -5.70 -5.42 -19.19
CA ASP A 74 -5.55 -3.98 -19.46
C ASP A 74 -6.70 -3.14 -18.87
N GLN A 75 -7.89 -3.71 -18.70
CA GLN A 75 -8.99 -3.00 -18.05
C GLN A 75 -8.66 -2.66 -16.58
N PHE A 76 -8.05 -3.59 -15.85
CA PHE A 76 -7.64 -3.40 -14.46
C PHE A 76 -6.49 -2.40 -14.39
N LYS A 77 -5.54 -2.48 -15.33
CA LYS A 77 -4.43 -1.54 -15.44
C LYS A 77 -4.93 -0.11 -15.61
N LYS A 78 -5.82 0.13 -16.58
CA LYS A 78 -6.40 1.45 -16.85
C LYS A 78 -7.16 2.01 -15.65
N GLU A 79 -7.90 1.16 -14.93
CA GLU A 79 -8.63 1.57 -13.73
C GLU A 79 -7.68 2.05 -12.61
N VAL A 80 -6.51 1.42 -12.48
CA VAL A 80 -5.49 1.83 -11.50
C VAL A 80 -4.70 3.05 -11.99
N GLU A 81 -4.33 3.12 -13.26
CA GLU A 81 -3.61 4.26 -13.83
C GLU A 81 -4.44 5.56 -13.73
N ALA A 82 -5.77 5.46 -13.74
CA ALA A 82 -6.65 6.60 -13.54
C ALA A 82 -6.61 7.20 -12.12
N LEU A 83 -5.95 6.55 -11.15
CA LEU A 83 -5.91 7.03 -9.76
C LEU A 83 -4.94 8.19 -9.55
N GLN A 84 -3.84 8.23 -10.28
CA GLN A 84 -2.83 9.28 -10.14
C GLN A 84 -1.98 9.33 -11.40
N ASN A 85 -1.64 10.55 -11.82
CA ASN A 85 -0.70 10.74 -12.92
C ASN A 85 0.65 10.11 -12.55
N ASP A 86 1.31 9.51 -13.54
CA ASP A 86 2.63 8.87 -13.39
C ASP A 86 2.67 7.64 -12.46
N LEU A 87 1.52 7.14 -11.99
CA LEU A 87 1.46 5.89 -11.23
C LEU A 87 1.94 4.73 -12.10
N ARG A 88 3.04 4.09 -11.70
CA ARG A 88 3.54 2.91 -12.38
C ARG A 88 2.69 1.68 -12.04
N VAL A 89 2.09 1.09 -13.08
CA VAL A 89 1.27 -0.12 -12.97
C VAL A 89 1.81 -1.22 -13.87
N GLU A 90 2.14 -2.35 -13.26
CA GLU A 90 2.75 -3.50 -13.92
C GLU A 90 1.84 -4.73 -13.83
N CYS A 91 1.46 -5.25 -14.99
CA CYS A 91 0.64 -6.45 -15.10
C CYS A 91 1.55 -7.67 -15.29
N VAL A 92 1.48 -8.64 -14.37
CA VAL A 92 2.38 -9.79 -14.37
C VAL A 92 1.68 -11.12 -14.11
N ASN A 93 2.14 -12.17 -14.81
CA ASN A 93 1.97 -13.54 -14.36
C ASN A 93 3.17 -13.91 -13.51
N ALA A 94 3.00 -13.92 -12.18
CA ALA A 94 4.09 -14.20 -11.25
C ALA A 94 4.71 -15.61 -11.41
N LYS A 95 4.07 -16.54 -12.13
CA LYS A 95 4.61 -17.87 -12.43
C LYS A 95 5.52 -17.88 -13.66
N ASP A 96 5.46 -16.84 -14.48
CA ASP A 96 6.23 -16.69 -15.71
C ASP A 96 7.33 -15.65 -15.52
N LYS A 97 8.59 -16.10 -15.49
CA LYS A 97 9.75 -15.22 -15.31
C LYS A 97 9.88 -14.16 -16.41
N SER A 98 9.41 -14.43 -17.62
CA SER A 98 9.45 -13.46 -18.73
C SER A 98 8.46 -12.31 -18.48
N SER A 99 7.32 -12.61 -17.84
CA SER A 99 6.33 -11.60 -17.45
C SER A 99 6.82 -10.63 -16.38
N LEU A 100 7.94 -10.91 -15.70
CA LEU A 100 8.51 -10.07 -14.65
C LEU A 100 9.56 -9.08 -15.16
N GLU A 101 9.85 -9.09 -16.46
CA GLU A 101 10.89 -8.24 -17.06
C GLU A 101 10.69 -6.75 -16.74
N SER A 102 9.46 -6.26 -16.73
CA SER A 102 9.17 -4.86 -16.41
C SER A 102 9.54 -4.49 -14.97
N LEU A 103 9.41 -5.43 -14.02
CA LEU A 103 9.76 -5.23 -12.62
C LEU A 103 11.28 -5.24 -12.38
N ARG A 104 12.08 -5.81 -13.30
CA ARG A 104 13.54 -5.95 -13.11
C ARG A 104 14.24 -4.63 -12.86
N THR A 105 13.82 -3.58 -13.57
CA THR A 105 14.35 -2.21 -13.41
C THR A 105 14.27 -1.69 -11.97
N LEU A 106 13.29 -2.17 -11.20
CA LEU A 106 13.05 -1.78 -9.81
C LEU A 106 13.69 -2.75 -8.80
N SER A 107 14.20 -3.89 -9.25
CA SER A 107 14.83 -4.94 -8.43
C SER A 107 16.34 -5.05 -8.64
N THR A 108 16.97 -4.02 -9.21
CA THR A 108 18.41 -3.96 -9.43
C THR A 108 19.18 -3.52 -8.19
N GLU A 109 20.50 -3.68 -8.20
CA GLU A 109 21.40 -3.16 -7.17
C GLU A 109 21.07 -1.70 -6.79
N GLY A 110 21.10 -1.42 -5.49
CA GLY A 110 20.75 -0.11 -4.93
C GLY A 110 19.27 0.10 -4.66
N HIS A 111 18.39 -0.83 -5.05
CA HIS A 111 16.96 -0.75 -4.76
C HIS A 111 16.55 -1.69 -3.63
N THR A 112 15.77 -1.16 -2.69
CA THR A 112 15.12 -1.89 -1.60
C THR A 112 13.61 -1.87 -1.79
N ILE A 113 13.01 -3.05 -1.95
CA ILE A 113 11.59 -3.24 -2.20
C ILE A 113 10.91 -3.86 -0.98
N ALA A 114 9.67 -3.45 -0.69
CA ALA A 114 8.76 -4.18 0.20
C ALA A 114 7.42 -4.47 -0.50
N LEU A 115 6.69 -5.49 -0.06
CA LEU A 115 5.41 -5.90 -0.67
C LEU A 115 4.22 -5.76 0.29
N VAL A 116 3.18 -5.04 -0.12
CA VAL A 116 1.84 -5.02 0.53
C VAL A 116 0.81 -5.72 -0.35
N GLY A 117 -0.26 -6.23 0.27
CA GLY A 117 -1.39 -6.82 -0.44
C GLY A 117 -2.12 -7.88 0.39
N SER A 118 -3.37 -8.16 0.05
CA SER A 118 -4.21 -9.17 0.72
C SER A 118 -3.60 -10.58 0.65
N SER A 119 -4.05 -11.49 1.51
CA SER A 119 -3.73 -12.92 1.34
C SER A 119 -4.20 -13.41 -0.04
N GLY A 120 -3.48 -14.35 -0.66
CA GLY A 120 -3.91 -14.96 -1.92
C GLY A 120 -3.68 -14.14 -3.20
N VAL A 121 -3.25 -12.87 -3.12
CA VAL A 121 -2.97 -12.01 -4.31
C VAL A 121 -1.65 -12.34 -5.04
N GLY A 122 -0.96 -13.43 -4.68
CA GLY A 122 0.25 -13.86 -5.40
C GLY A 122 1.58 -13.29 -4.90
N LYS A 123 1.64 -12.61 -3.74
CA LYS A 123 2.90 -12.07 -3.17
C LYS A 123 4.00 -13.12 -3.00
N SER A 124 3.71 -14.27 -2.39
CA SER A 124 4.71 -15.32 -2.17
C SER A 124 5.21 -15.90 -3.50
N THR A 125 4.33 -16.09 -4.47
CA THR A 125 4.74 -16.49 -5.83
C THR A 125 5.63 -15.43 -6.46
N LEU A 126 5.30 -14.15 -6.31
CA LEU A 126 6.11 -13.04 -6.81
C LEU A 126 7.49 -12.98 -6.16
N ILE A 127 7.56 -13.11 -4.82
CA ILE A 127 8.83 -13.20 -4.08
C ILE A 127 9.66 -14.34 -4.65
N ASN A 128 9.11 -15.56 -4.70
CA ASN A 128 9.81 -16.74 -5.18
C ASN A 128 10.33 -16.63 -6.63
N SER A 129 9.67 -15.84 -7.47
CA SER A 129 10.08 -15.64 -8.86
C SER A 129 11.09 -14.50 -9.04
N LEU A 130 11.08 -13.51 -8.15
CA LEU A 130 12.05 -12.41 -8.12
C LEU A 130 13.35 -12.80 -7.40
N THR A 131 13.29 -13.75 -6.48
CA THR A 131 14.43 -14.40 -5.82
C THR A 131 14.76 -15.71 -6.52
N ASP A 132 15.95 -16.29 -6.28
CA ASP A 132 16.23 -17.64 -6.75
C ASP A 132 15.48 -18.67 -5.86
N ALA A 133 14.65 -19.52 -6.49
CA ALA A 133 13.78 -20.45 -5.78
C ALA A 133 14.55 -21.47 -4.90
N GLU A 134 15.82 -21.75 -5.24
CA GLU A 134 16.72 -22.61 -4.45
C GLU A 134 17.16 -21.95 -3.14
N GLN A 135 17.28 -20.61 -3.13
CA GLN A 135 17.70 -19.86 -1.95
C GLN A 135 16.61 -19.87 -0.87
N LEU A 136 15.35 -19.75 -1.29
CA LEU A 136 14.20 -19.81 -0.38
C LEU A 136 13.93 -21.21 0.17
N THR A 137 14.10 -22.26 -0.64
CA THR A 137 13.92 -23.64 -0.14
C THR A 137 15.04 -24.03 0.82
N ALA A 138 16.28 -23.55 0.62
CA ALA A 138 17.38 -23.75 1.55
C ALA A 138 17.16 -23.03 2.89
N GLU A 139 16.70 -21.77 2.88
CA GLU A 139 16.37 -21.00 4.09
C GLU A 139 15.16 -21.58 4.84
N VAL A 140 14.09 -21.96 4.13
CA VAL A 140 12.90 -22.60 4.73
C VAL A 140 13.21 -23.99 5.28
N SER A 141 14.10 -24.75 4.64
CA SER A 141 14.54 -26.07 5.14
C SER A 141 15.40 -25.96 6.40
N ALA A 142 16.04 -24.82 6.63
CA ALA A 142 16.75 -24.55 7.88
C ALA A 142 15.80 -24.10 9.01
N GLU A 143 14.63 -23.53 8.70
CA GLU A 143 13.72 -22.95 9.71
C GLU A 143 12.44 -23.73 9.99
N ASP A 144 11.71 -24.36 9.05
CA ASP A 144 10.48 -25.08 9.41
C ASP A 144 9.96 -26.05 8.34
N GLY A 145 10.13 -27.34 8.61
CA GLY A 145 9.44 -28.42 7.91
C GLY A 145 7.99 -28.53 8.36
N LYS A 146 7.09 -27.71 7.82
CA LYS A 146 5.65 -27.97 7.68
C LYS A 146 4.97 -26.88 6.87
N GLY A 147 4.37 -27.28 5.74
CA GLY A 147 3.63 -26.42 4.84
C GLY A 147 2.49 -25.67 5.52
N GLN A 148 2.76 -24.43 5.91
CA GLN A 148 1.76 -23.40 6.14
C GLN A 148 2.47 -22.06 5.91
N HIS A 149 2.21 -21.40 4.79
CA HIS A 149 2.87 -20.14 4.39
C HIS A 149 2.40 -18.97 5.27
N THR A 150 2.73 -19.02 6.55
CA THR A 150 2.57 -17.92 7.50
C THR A 150 3.96 -17.40 7.80
N THR A 151 4.44 -16.40 7.04
CA THR A 151 5.70 -15.71 7.36
C THR A 151 5.57 -15.15 8.77
N THR A 152 6.30 -15.71 9.75
CA THR A 152 6.30 -15.30 11.17
C THR A 152 7.61 -14.61 11.56
N SER A 153 8.67 -14.79 10.77
CA SER A 153 9.96 -14.11 10.87
C SER A 153 10.05 -12.93 9.88
N ARG A 154 10.82 -11.90 10.24
CA ARG A 154 11.20 -10.81 9.32
C ARG A 154 12.36 -11.32 8.48
N SER A 155 12.22 -11.33 7.17
CA SER A 155 13.25 -11.81 6.25
C SER A 155 13.66 -10.72 5.26
N LEU A 156 14.89 -10.84 4.79
CA LEU A 156 15.48 -10.01 3.76
C LEU A 156 16.03 -10.96 2.71
N HIS A 157 15.59 -10.79 1.47
CA HIS A 157 15.97 -11.64 0.35
C HIS A 157 16.77 -10.83 -0.67
N LEU A 158 17.83 -11.44 -1.21
CA LEU A 158 18.51 -10.90 -2.36
C LEU A 158 17.71 -11.23 -3.63
N LEU A 159 17.49 -10.22 -4.46
CA LEU A 159 16.81 -10.36 -5.74
C LEU A 159 17.80 -10.79 -6.81
N ASN A 160 17.30 -11.48 -7.84
CA ASN A 160 18.13 -12.01 -8.93
C ASN A 160 18.97 -10.93 -9.64
N ASP A 161 18.48 -9.69 -9.66
CA ASP A 161 19.13 -8.55 -10.32
C ASP A 161 19.95 -7.67 -9.33
N GLY A 162 20.14 -8.12 -8.09
CA GLY A 162 21.02 -7.47 -7.09
C GLY A 162 20.32 -6.55 -6.09
N GLY A 163 19.02 -6.31 -6.23
CA GLY A 163 18.22 -5.56 -5.27
C GLY A 163 17.92 -6.35 -4.00
N ILE A 164 17.25 -5.69 -3.06
CA ILE A 164 16.87 -6.26 -1.77
C ILE A 164 15.35 -6.28 -1.65
N LEU A 165 14.77 -7.39 -1.21
CA LEU A 165 13.36 -7.51 -0.85
C LEU A 165 13.19 -7.74 0.65
N ILE A 166 12.40 -6.89 1.29
CA ILE A 166 12.05 -7.00 2.70
C ILE A 166 10.65 -7.63 2.81
N ASP A 167 10.58 -8.88 3.31
CA ASP A 167 9.31 -9.52 3.69
C ASP A 167 9.17 -9.47 5.20
N THR A 168 8.19 -8.70 5.69
CA THR A 168 7.97 -8.56 7.13
C THR A 168 6.51 -8.85 7.50
N PRO A 169 6.28 -9.77 8.45
CA PRO A 169 4.97 -10.01 9.02
C PRO A 169 4.48 -8.72 9.67
N GLY A 170 3.38 -8.16 9.19
CA GLY A 170 2.80 -6.91 9.70
C GLY A 170 2.62 -5.82 8.66
N ILE A 171 3.29 -5.90 7.51
CA ILE A 171 2.94 -5.07 6.34
C ILE A 171 1.47 -5.31 5.92
N ARG A 172 0.96 -6.53 6.15
CA ARG A 172 -0.42 -6.94 5.88
C ARG A 172 -1.48 -6.22 6.74
N GLU A 173 -1.10 -5.64 7.88
CA GLU A 173 -1.99 -5.03 8.87
C GLU A 173 -1.58 -3.58 9.20
N LEU A 174 -0.98 -2.88 8.23
CA LEU A 174 -0.66 -1.47 8.35
C LEU A 174 -1.95 -0.65 8.57
N GLN A 175 -1.96 0.09 9.66
CA GLN A 175 -3.07 0.93 10.07
C GLN A 175 -2.82 2.36 9.57
N LEU A 176 -3.84 3.01 9.01
CA LEU A 176 -3.78 4.44 8.64
C LEU A 176 -3.85 5.29 9.91
N SER A 177 -2.70 5.55 10.54
CA SER A 177 -2.60 6.47 11.69
C SER A 177 -1.45 7.42 11.40
N ASP A 178 -1.66 8.72 11.61
CA ASP A 178 -0.74 9.77 11.14
C ASP A 178 -0.40 9.63 9.64
N CYS A 179 -1.42 9.42 8.80
CA CYS A 179 -1.28 9.37 7.34
C CYS A 179 -2.01 10.52 6.64
N GLU A 180 -2.08 11.70 7.28
CA GLU A 180 -2.84 12.84 6.75
C GLU A 180 -2.29 13.29 5.40
N THR A 181 -0.97 13.51 5.32
CA THR A 181 -0.32 13.96 4.08
C THR A 181 -0.37 12.89 2.99
N GLY A 182 -0.13 11.63 3.34
CA GLY A 182 -0.23 10.53 2.38
C GLY A 182 -1.65 10.31 1.83
N ILE A 183 -2.70 10.57 2.63
CA ILE A 183 -4.08 10.56 2.13
C ILE A 183 -4.32 11.73 1.16
N GLU A 184 -3.81 12.93 1.46
CA GLU A 184 -3.93 14.07 0.54
C GLU A 184 -3.21 13.80 -0.78
N ASP A 185 -1.99 13.26 -0.73
CA ASP A 185 -1.18 12.93 -1.91
C ASP A 185 -1.83 11.82 -2.76
N ALA A 186 -2.36 10.76 -2.13
CA ALA A 186 -3.03 9.67 -2.85
C ALA A 186 -4.35 10.09 -3.53
N PHE A 187 -4.91 11.23 -3.13
CA PHE A 187 -6.17 11.79 -3.64
C PHE A 187 -5.97 13.22 -4.16
N GLU A 188 -4.83 13.50 -4.80
CA GLU A 188 -4.46 14.83 -5.31
C GLU A 188 -5.55 15.45 -6.22
N ASP A 189 -6.24 14.63 -7.01
CA ASP A 189 -7.39 15.04 -7.83
C ASP A 189 -8.58 15.52 -6.98
N VAL A 190 -8.90 14.83 -5.88
CA VAL A 190 -9.90 15.29 -4.91
C VAL A 190 -9.46 16.62 -4.31
N MET A 191 -8.18 16.75 -3.95
CA MET A 191 -7.63 17.99 -3.40
C MET A 191 -7.77 19.15 -4.39
N LYS A 192 -7.54 18.92 -5.69
CA LYS A 192 -7.78 19.92 -6.74
C LYS A 192 -9.22 20.44 -6.72
N PHE A 193 -10.23 19.56 -6.62
CA PHE A 193 -11.63 19.99 -6.52
C PHE A 193 -11.95 20.69 -5.20
N MET A 194 -11.30 20.32 -4.09
CA MET A 194 -11.46 21.03 -2.81
C MET A 194 -11.03 22.49 -2.91
N THR A 195 -9.94 22.80 -3.62
CA THR A 195 -9.47 24.19 -3.80
C THR A 195 -10.44 25.09 -4.57
N GLN A 196 -11.39 24.50 -5.29
CA GLN A 196 -12.42 25.22 -6.05
C GLN A 196 -13.66 25.57 -5.19
N CYS A 197 -13.67 25.19 -3.91
CA CYS A 197 -14.73 25.59 -2.99
C CYS A 197 -14.64 27.08 -2.66
N LYS A 198 -15.80 27.74 -2.52
CA LYS A 198 -15.84 29.15 -2.13
C LYS A 198 -15.29 29.41 -0.72
N PHE A 199 -15.45 28.43 0.18
CA PHE A 199 -15.10 28.56 1.59
C PHE A 199 -14.03 27.52 1.96
N ASN A 200 -13.03 27.95 2.74
CA ASN A 200 -11.95 27.08 3.20
C ASN A 200 -12.41 25.99 4.18
N ASN A 201 -13.56 26.17 4.83
CA ASN A 201 -14.16 25.24 5.79
C ASN A 201 -15.39 24.51 5.23
N CYS A 202 -15.48 24.41 3.90
CA CYS A 202 -16.54 23.66 3.21
C CYS A 202 -16.61 22.22 3.74
N GLN A 203 -17.77 21.79 4.21
CA GLN A 203 -18.07 20.42 4.61
C GLN A 203 -18.47 19.54 3.42
N HIS A 204 -18.61 20.14 2.24
CA HIS A 204 -18.96 19.49 0.97
C HIS A 204 -20.32 18.75 1.03
N ASP A 205 -21.25 19.24 1.85
CA ASP A 205 -22.52 18.59 2.16
C ASP A 205 -23.72 19.44 1.75
N THR A 206 -23.81 20.68 2.25
CA THR A 206 -24.95 21.59 1.98
C THR A 206 -24.55 22.87 1.26
N GLU A 207 -23.25 23.10 1.08
CA GLU A 207 -22.71 24.31 0.46
C GLU A 207 -23.11 24.41 -1.01
N LYS A 208 -23.44 25.65 -1.45
CA LYS A 208 -23.90 25.95 -2.82
C LYS A 208 -22.76 26.10 -3.84
N VAL A 209 -21.59 26.55 -3.41
CA VAL A 209 -20.42 26.72 -4.29
C VAL A 209 -19.31 25.81 -3.75
N CYS A 210 -19.37 24.56 -4.18
CA CYS A 210 -18.50 23.47 -3.73
C CYS A 210 -17.94 22.75 -4.96
N GLY A 211 -16.61 22.78 -5.13
CA GLY A 211 -15.94 22.12 -6.23
C GLY A 211 -16.15 20.60 -6.22
N ILE A 212 -16.16 19.98 -5.04
CA ILE A 212 -16.45 18.54 -4.90
C ILE A 212 -17.85 18.20 -5.43
N LYS A 213 -18.88 18.98 -5.09
CA LYS A 213 -20.24 18.72 -5.60
C LYS A 213 -20.32 18.92 -7.10
N ALA A 214 -19.74 20.00 -7.61
CA ALA A 214 -19.72 20.26 -9.05
C ALA A 214 -19.00 19.15 -9.83
N ALA A 215 -17.89 18.63 -9.31
CA ALA A 215 -17.15 17.51 -9.90
C ALA A 215 -17.94 16.19 -9.85
N LEU A 216 -18.66 15.92 -8.74
CA LEU A 216 -19.53 14.75 -8.63
C LEU A 216 -20.73 14.85 -9.59
N GLU A 217 -21.33 16.03 -9.74
CA GLU A 217 -22.48 16.28 -10.63
C GLU A 217 -22.10 16.21 -12.12
N SER A 218 -20.90 16.66 -12.48
CA SER A 218 -20.37 16.60 -13.85
C SER A 218 -19.78 15.24 -14.22
N GLY A 219 -19.48 14.38 -13.24
CA GLY A 219 -18.82 13.09 -13.45
C GLY A 219 -17.30 13.16 -13.54
N GLU A 220 -16.70 14.34 -13.33
CA GLU A 220 -15.24 14.51 -13.26
C GLU A 220 -14.63 13.86 -12.00
N LEU A 221 -15.42 13.74 -10.92
CA LEU A 221 -15.05 12.99 -9.72
C LEU A 221 -16.01 11.81 -9.52
N ASP A 222 -15.45 10.62 -9.40
CA ASP A 222 -16.24 9.42 -9.13
C ASP A 222 -16.74 9.37 -7.66
N GLN A 223 -18.01 9.00 -7.48
CA GLN A 223 -18.64 8.92 -6.16
C GLN A 223 -17.99 7.88 -5.22
N ARG A 224 -17.47 6.77 -5.74
CA ARG A 224 -16.65 5.77 -5.01
C ARG A 224 -15.38 6.41 -4.48
N ARG A 225 -14.68 7.18 -5.33
CA ARG A 225 -13.42 7.82 -4.98
C ARG A 225 -13.61 8.84 -3.85
N TRP A 226 -14.62 9.70 -3.95
CA TRP A 226 -15.00 10.62 -2.87
C TRP A 226 -15.37 9.90 -1.56
N LYS A 227 -16.18 8.83 -1.65
CA LYS A 227 -16.55 8.03 -0.48
C LYS A 227 -15.34 7.37 0.17
N ASN A 228 -14.40 6.86 -0.62
CA ASN A 228 -13.19 6.24 -0.07
C ASN A 228 -12.29 7.28 0.59
N TYR A 229 -12.07 8.44 -0.03
CA TYR A 229 -11.33 9.55 0.59
C TYR A 229 -11.89 9.90 1.97
N ARG A 230 -13.21 10.15 2.07
CA ARG A 230 -13.87 10.44 3.35
C ARG A 230 -13.69 9.33 4.37
N LYS A 231 -13.82 8.07 3.93
CA LYS A 231 -13.63 6.89 4.79
C LYS A 231 -12.21 6.82 5.36
N LEU A 232 -11.18 7.10 4.57
CA LEU A 232 -9.79 7.08 5.04
C LEU A 232 -9.51 8.24 6.00
N GLN A 233 -10.03 9.43 5.71
CA GLN A 233 -9.97 10.60 6.60
C GLN A 233 -10.64 10.32 7.95
N ASP A 234 -11.84 9.73 7.95
CA ASP A 234 -12.54 9.38 9.19
C ASP A 234 -11.78 8.30 9.98
N GLU A 235 -11.22 7.28 9.31
CA GLU A 235 -10.40 6.25 9.93
C GLU A 235 -9.15 6.85 10.61
N GLN A 236 -8.45 7.76 9.92
CA GLN A 236 -7.27 8.44 10.44
C GLN A 236 -7.61 9.30 11.68
N LYS A 237 -8.69 10.09 11.64
CA LYS A 237 -9.14 10.92 12.77
C LYS A 237 -9.51 10.09 13.99
N LEU A 238 -10.22 8.97 13.79
CA LEU A 238 -10.61 8.07 14.88
C LEU A 238 -9.39 7.44 15.57
N ARG A 239 -8.32 7.16 14.81
CA ARG A 239 -7.08 6.57 15.34
C ARG A 239 -6.18 7.59 16.02
N ASN A 240 -6.23 8.85 15.57
CA ASN A 240 -5.44 9.95 16.15
C ASN A 240 -6.10 10.59 17.37
N THR A 241 -7.39 10.34 17.62
CA THR A 241 -8.06 10.79 18.84
C THR A 241 -7.52 10.00 20.05
N PRO A 242 -6.90 10.66 21.06
CA PRO A 242 -6.45 9.97 22.25
C PRO A 242 -7.64 9.31 22.93
N LYS A 243 -7.57 8.01 23.22
CA LYS A 243 -8.57 7.32 24.05
C LYS A 243 -8.45 7.83 25.50
N TYR A 244 -8.97 9.03 25.80
CA TYR A 244 -9.03 9.57 27.15
C TYR A 244 -9.95 8.71 28.04
N GLU A 245 -9.34 8.09 29.05
CA GLU A 245 -9.82 7.83 30.41
C GLU A 245 -11.34 7.83 30.69
N LYS A 246 -12.09 6.90 30.11
CA LYS A 246 -13.36 6.46 30.73
C LYS A 246 -13.08 5.29 31.67
N GLY A 247 -12.62 5.59 32.89
CA GLY A 247 -12.52 4.53 33.89
C GLY A 247 -11.75 4.86 35.16
N ARG A 248 -12.12 5.93 35.89
CA ARG A 248 -11.99 6.01 37.36
C ARG A 248 -12.66 7.27 37.90
N SER A 249 -14.00 7.27 37.89
CA SER A 249 -14.74 7.99 38.91
C SER A 249 -16.10 7.31 39.10
N ARG A 250 -16.11 6.28 39.94
CA ARG A 250 -17.28 5.87 40.71
C ARG A 250 -16.78 5.42 42.08
N LYS A 251 -17.07 6.31 43.04
CA LYS A 251 -17.20 6.18 44.50
C LYS A 251 -16.57 4.97 45.18
#